data_AF-A0A179GEE7-F1
#
_entry.id   AF-A0A179GEE7-F1
#
_cell.length_a   1.000
_cell.length_b   1.000
_cell.length_c   1.000
_cell.angle_alpha   90.00
_cell.angle_beta   90.00
_cell.angle_gamma   90.00
#
_symmetry.space_group_name_H-M   'P 1'
#
loop_
_entity.id
_entity.type
_entity.pdbx_description
1 polymer ?
#
loop_
_entity_poly.entity_id
_entity_poly.type
_entity_poly.pdbx_seq_one_letter_code
_entity_poly.pdbx_strand_id
1 'polypeptide(L)'
;MNCNELQEGMRGSRYVIKRPKALQWFYKGRLYKASDEERQAGRFELFLDLLYVAIVANFSDDLAEHPNGAHLAKYILIFAPAWHIWADLREIMNSYYTDDLIQRLVILWVMALLVLYANNARLVDEDLSAMRTTAGAYVVARFTTMCVFLISSFASYQHRTQARIMACFMFIGLFIAIPLFFESVSIQAKAAVVAVMIFYQESTWALTLSPWIKRRLKLRYSTAVDIAHEIDRMAAFFIIILGEFVYSVIVGDPAGVGLTSGYAKAVFTLIIAFCLNWIYVSGDGSVQATHPIRRSAWTAFGFFLLHLPMSASFLIGGHICAISTKLHEFEDGQRWLLGGGLGVGIFCLWVYGMLYRAEDEDYLMLSKYPRIGMRLIIAVILMVLPETHDHLTTTQFMAVVMSLVAFLTVWETFGGLLKGASFFEPWTDIHEPPEEAIEEGSDSQIQPAASS
;
A
#
# COMPACT_ATOMS: atom_id res chain seq x y z
N MET A 1 1.75 -25.29 -11.51
CA MET A 1 2.87 -25.29 -10.56
C MET A 1 3.19 -26.74 -10.23
N ASN A 2 4.21 -27.29 -10.89
CA ASN A 2 4.58 -28.69 -10.74
C ASN A 2 5.36 -28.87 -9.42
N CYS A 3 5.22 -30.00 -8.73
CA CYS A 3 5.95 -30.27 -7.48
C CYS A 3 7.47 -30.16 -7.63
N ASN A 4 7.99 -30.37 -8.85
CA ASN A 4 9.41 -30.22 -9.16
C ASN A 4 9.88 -28.74 -9.15
N GLU A 5 9.06 -27.79 -9.58
CA GLU A 5 9.38 -26.35 -9.52
C GLU A 5 9.45 -25.84 -8.07
N LEU A 6 8.61 -26.39 -7.19
CA LEU A 6 8.68 -26.13 -5.74
C LEU A 6 9.95 -26.70 -5.09
N GLN A 7 10.53 -27.76 -5.66
CA GLN A 7 11.70 -28.46 -5.12
C GLN A 7 13.03 -27.94 -5.68
N GLU A 8 13.09 -27.48 -6.93
CA GLU A 8 14.31 -26.92 -7.52
C GLU A 8 14.78 -25.63 -6.83
N GLY A 9 13.85 -24.82 -6.28
CA GLY A 9 14.17 -23.66 -5.45
C GLY A 9 14.69 -24.00 -4.04
N MET A 10 14.59 -25.26 -3.60
CA MET A 10 15.00 -25.73 -2.27
C MET A 10 16.41 -26.33 -2.26
N ARG A 11 17.39 -25.71 -2.92
CA ARG A 11 18.78 -25.92 -2.47
C ARG A 11 18.91 -25.39 -1.05
N GLY A 12 18.75 -26.29 -0.07
CA GLY A 12 18.77 -25.96 1.35
C GLY A 12 19.93 -25.04 1.70
N SER A 13 19.63 -23.91 2.34
CA SER A 13 20.65 -22.97 2.79
C SER A 13 21.57 -23.66 3.80
N ARG A 14 22.88 -23.61 3.58
CA ARG A 14 23.89 -24.08 4.55
C ARG A 14 24.08 -23.14 5.74
N TYR A 15 23.42 -21.97 5.74
CA TYR A 15 23.59 -20.92 6.74
C TYR A 15 22.25 -20.49 7.33
N VAL A 16 22.19 -20.44 8.67
CA VAL A 16 21.05 -19.94 9.45
C VAL A 16 20.98 -18.42 9.45
N ILE A 17 22.16 -17.77 9.39
CA ILE A 17 22.32 -16.32 9.28
C ILE A 17 23.02 -16.07 7.95
N LYS A 18 22.38 -15.29 7.08
CA LYS A 18 22.94 -14.96 5.78
C LYS A 18 23.43 -13.52 5.79
N ARG A 19 24.42 -13.24 4.96
CA ARG A 19 24.86 -11.86 4.71
C ARG A 19 23.75 -11.11 3.97
N PRO A 20 23.35 -9.91 4.41
CA PRO A 20 22.50 -9.02 3.63
C PRO A 20 23.14 -8.73 2.26
N LYS A 21 22.47 -9.13 1.18
CA LYS A 21 22.94 -8.93 -0.20
C LYS A 21 22.09 -7.86 -0.87
N ALA A 22 22.76 -6.95 -1.56
CA ALA A 22 22.14 -6.03 -2.50
C ALA A 22 21.42 -6.82 -3.59
N LEU A 23 20.11 -6.68 -3.67
CA LEU A 23 19.31 -7.35 -4.70
C LEU A 23 19.39 -6.63 -6.05
N GLN A 24 19.37 -5.30 -6.04
CA GLN A 24 19.49 -4.47 -7.24
C GLN A 24 20.21 -3.15 -6.94
N TRP A 25 21.04 -2.68 -7.87
CA TRP A 25 21.75 -1.42 -7.73
C TRP A 25 22.06 -0.79 -9.08
N PHE A 26 22.28 0.52 -9.08
CA PHE A 26 22.86 1.22 -10.22
C PHE A 26 24.37 1.26 -10.10
N TYR A 27 25.08 0.90 -11.16
CA TYR A 27 26.51 1.11 -11.33
C TYR A 27 26.76 2.00 -12.54
N LYS A 28 27.35 3.18 -12.30
CA LYS A 28 27.54 4.21 -13.35
C LYS A 28 26.27 4.49 -14.17
N GLY A 29 25.11 4.51 -13.51
CA GLY A 29 23.81 4.78 -14.14
C GLY A 29 23.15 3.59 -14.85
N ARG A 30 23.80 2.41 -14.92
CA ARG A 30 23.20 1.18 -15.45
C ARG A 30 22.65 0.32 -14.31
N LEU A 31 21.45 -0.24 -14.50
CA LEU A 31 20.81 -1.12 -13.54
C LEU A 31 21.46 -2.51 -13.58
N TYR A 32 21.76 -3.06 -12.40
CA TYR A 32 22.20 -4.44 -12.21
C TYR A 32 21.29 -5.10 -11.18
N LYS A 33 20.91 -6.35 -11.45
CA LYS A 33 20.17 -7.21 -10.52
C LYS A 33 21.04 -8.42 -10.14
N ALA A 34 20.87 -8.92 -8.93
CA ALA A 34 21.58 -10.09 -8.43
C ALA A 34 21.00 -11.41 -8.98
N SER A 35 19.72 -11.40 -9.38
CA SER A 35 19.00 -12.49 -10.06
C SER A 35 18.09 -11.87 -11.11
N ASP A 36 17.86 -12.58 -12.22
CA ASP A 36 16.94 -12.17 -13.27
C ASP A 36 15.48 -12.57 -12.96
N GLU A 37 15.26 -13.43 -11.96
CA GLU A 37 13.91 -13.76 -11.48
C GLU A 37 13.25 -12.52 -10.83
N GLU A 38 12.04 -12.17 -11.29
CA GLU A 38 11.23 -11.14 -10.66
C GLU A 38 10.74 -11.62 -9.29
N ARG A 39 11.10 -10.86 -8.25
CA ARG A 39 10.73 -11.19 -6.88
C ARG A 39 9.29 -10.75 -6.60
N GLN A 40 8.37 -11.70 -6.64
CA GLN A 40 7.04 -11.49 -6.09
C GLN A 40 7.10 -11.34 -4.55
N ALA A 41 6.14 -10.61 -3.99
CA ALA A 41 6.03 -10.46 -2.54
C ALA A 41 6.01 -11.84 -1.85
N GLY A 42 6.97 -12.07 -0.94
CA GLY A 42 7.03 -13.34 -0.23
C GLY A 42 5.78 -13.53 0.63
N ARG A 43 5.31 -14.77 0.81
CA ARG A 43 4.22 -15.11 1.76
C ARG A 43 4.43 -14.51 3.16
N PHE A 44 5.69 -14.34 3.56
CA PHE A 44 6.08 -13.71 4.83
C PHE A 44 5.77 -12.21 4.89
N GLU A 45 5.86 -11.49 3.77
CA GLU A 45 5.53 -10.06 3.67
C GLU A 45 4.02 -9.85 3.82
N LEU A 46 3.23 -10.72 3.19
CA LEU A 46 1.77 -10.74 3.35
C LEU A 46 1.34 -11.09 4.78
N PHE A 47 2.12 -11.91 5.50
CA PHE A 47 1.85 -12.19 6.91
C PHE A 47 2.07 -10.96 7.80
N LEU A 48 3.13 -10.18 7.55
CA LEU A 48 3.36 -8.92 8.25
C LEU A 48 2.23 -7.93 8.01
N ASP A 49 1.71 -7.89 6.79
CA ASP A 49 0.61 -7.03 6.38
C ASP A 49 -0.70 -7.30 7.13
N LEU A 50 -0.93 -8.53 7.60
CA LEU A 50 -2.11 -8.84 8.43
C LEU A 50 -2.16 -8.02 9.72
N LEU A 51 -1.00 -7.68 10.30
CA LEU A 51 -0.97 -6.79 11.47
C LEU A 51 -1.51 -5.41 11.12
N TYR A 52 -1.23 -4.91 9.92
CA TYR A 52 -1.70 -3.60 9.49
C TYR A 52 -3.22 -3.56 9.35
N VAL A 53 -3.88 -4.65 8.93
CA VAL A 53 -5.36 -4.76 8.93
C VAL A 53 -5.93 -4.38 10.31
N ALA A 54 -5.35 -4.93 11.38
CA ALA A 54 -5.83 -4.66 12.75
C ALA A 54 -5.50 -3.23 13.22
N ILE A 55 -4.30 -2.72 12.90
CA ILE A 55 -3.89 -1.36 13.26
C ILE A 55 -4.80 -0.33 12.60
N VAL A 56 -5.06 -0.50 11.31
CA VAL A 56 -5.88 0.44 10.53
C VAL A 56 -7.33 0.43 11.03
N ALA A 57 -7.91 -0.75 11.26
CA ALA A 57 -9.23 -0.89 11.86
C ALA A 57 -9.34 -0.14 13.19
N ASN A 58 -8.35 -0.34 14.08
CA ASN A 58 -8.34 0.26 15.41
C ASN A 58 -8.30 1.80 15.38
N PHE A 59 -7.54 2.39 14.47
CA PHE A 59 -7.42 3.86 14.39
C PHE A 59 -8.66 4.52 13.78
N SER A 60 -9.30 3.86 12.81
CA SER A 60 -10.50 4.40 12.18
C SER A 60 -11.76 4.28 13.04
N ASP A 61 -11.83 3.25 13.88
CA ASP A 61 -12.90 3.06 14.86
C ASP A 61 -12.96 4.22 15.87
N ASP A 62 -11.81 4.66 16.40
CA ASP A 62 -11.71 5.83 17.31
C ASP A 62 -12.27 7.11 16.69
N LEU A 63 -11.94 7.35 15.42
CA LEU A 63 -12.40 8.52 14.70
C LEU A 63 -13.90 8.46 14.39
N ALA A 64 -14.44 7.26 14.19
CA ALA A 64 -15.85 7.07 13.88
C ALA A 64 -16.76 7.25 15.10
N GLU A 65 -16.27 6.93 16.30
CA GLU A 65 -16.93 7.20 17.58
C GLU A 65 -16.92 8.70 17.93
N HIS A 66 -15.92 9.44 17.46
CA HIS A 66 -15.74 10.87 17.74
C HIS A 66 -15.49 11.68 16.46
N PRO A 67 -16.52 11.89 15.62
CA PRO A 67 -16.33 12.38 14.26
C PRO A 67 -16.15 13.91 14.19
N ASN A 68 -15.03 14.41 14.71
CA ASN A 68 -14.68 15.83 14.74
C ASN A 68 -13.25 16.10 14.26
N GLY A 69 -12.94 17.38 14.00
CA GLY A 69 -11.65 17.78 13.45
C GLY A 69 -10.44 17.47 14.34
N ALA A 70 -10.61 17.44 15.67
CA ALA A 70 -9.53 17.11 16.60
C ALA A 70 -9.15 15.62 16.50
N HIS A 71 -10.14 14.74 16.45
CA HIS A 71 -9.91 13.29 16.27
C HIS A 71 -9.40 12.98 14.86
N LEU A 72 -9.84 13.73 13.85
CA LEU A 72 -9.27 13.60 12.50
C LEU A 72 -7.77 13.95 12.49
N ALA A 73 -7.37 15.02 13.18
CA ALA A 73 -5.96 15.38 13.33
C ALA A 73 -5.18 14.30 14.11
N LYS A 74 -5.74 13.81 15.23
CA LYS A 74 -5.18 12.69 16.01
C LYS A 74 -4.95 11.46 15.13
N TYR A 75 -5.96 11.04 14.38
CA TYR A 75 -5.91 9.91 13.45
C TYR A 75 -4.76 10.06 12.44
N ILE A 76 -4.62 11.22 11.79
CA ILE A 76 -3.53 11.48 10.84
C ILE A 76 -2.16 11.38 11.53
N LEU A 77 -2.04 11.94 12.74
CA LEU A 77 -0.80 11.99 13.50
C LEU A 77 -0.37 10.63 14.07
N ILE A 78 -1.29 9.69 14.31
CA ILE A 78 -0.95 8.32 14.74
C ILE A 78 -0.82 7.35 13.56
N PHE A 79 -1.55 7.57 12.46
CA PHE A 79 -1.48 6.73 11.28
C PHE A 79 -0.15 6.90 10.53
N ALA A 80 0.32 8.13 10.33
CA ALA A 80 1.53 8.40 9.54
C ALA A 80 2.81 7.76 10.13
N PRO A 81 3.08 7.79 11.45
CA PRO A 81 4.22 7.08 12.02
C PRO A 81 4.15 5.55 11.87
N ALA A 82 2.96 4.96 11.97
CA ALA A 82 2.76 3.53 11.69
C ALA A 82 3.05 3.20 10.23
N TRP A 83 2.58 4.03 9.29
CA TRP A 83 2.92 3.95 7.88
C TRP A 83 4.43 4.04 7.62
N HIS A 84 5.15 4.93 8.31
CA HIS A 84 6.60 5.04 8.16
C HIS A 84 7.35 3.78 8.58
N ILE A 85 6.90 3.09 9.62
CA ILE A 85 7.48 1.79 10.01
C ILE A 85 7.23 0.75 8.91
N TRP A 86 6.01 0.70 8.35
CA TRP A 86 5.71 -0.19 7.22
C TRP A 86 6.62 0.09 6.02
N ALA A 87 6.77 1.37 5.66
CA ALA A 87 7.60 1.81 4.55
C ALA A 87 9.08 1.43 4.75
N ASP A 88 9.61 1.58 5.96
CA ASP A 88 10.99 1.15 6.29
C ASP A 88 11.17 -0.36 6.10
N LEU A 89 10.24 -1.17 6.64
CA LEU A 89 10.32 -2.63 6.53
C LEU A 89 10.27 -3.05 5.06
N ARG A 90 9.35 -2.47 4.29
CA ARG A 90 9.25 -2.69 2.85
C ARG A 90 10.54 -2.28 2.11
N GLU A 91 11.15 -1.15 2.44
CA GLU A 91 12.42 -0.72 1.81
C GLU A 91 13.60 -1.64 2.18
N ILE A 92 13.66 -2.11 3.43
CA ILE A 92 14.65 -3.10 3.89
C ILE A 92 14.50 -4.40 3.11
N MET A 93 13.27 -4.90 2.95
CA MET A 93 13.00 -6.15 2.25
C MET A 93 13.26 -6.02 0.76
N ASN A 94 12.89 -4.90 0.15
CA ASN A 94 13.23 -4.60 -1.25
C ASN A 94 14.75 -4.52 -1.47
N SER A 95 15.53 -4.00 -0.52
CA SER A 95 16.97 -3.77 -0.70
C SER A 95 17.86 -4.96 -0.32
N TYR A 96 17.48 -5.72 0.72
CA TYR A 96 18.38 -6.63 1.44
C TYR A 96 17.79 -7.99 1.80
N TYR A 97 16.73 -8.46 1.15
CA TYR A 97 16.10 -9.72 1.55
C TYR A 97 17.07 -10.91 1.59
N THR A 98 17.13 -11.59 2.74
CA THR A 98 17.89 -12.81 2.96
C THR A 98 17.03 -14.00 3.38
N ASP A 99 15.85 -13.73 3.95
CA ASP A 99 14.94 -14.71 4.54
C ASP A 99 15.57 -15.57 5.64
N ASP A 100 16.56 -15.03 6.34
CA ASP A 100 17.26 -15.75 7.40
C ASP A 100 16.60 -15.56 8.77
N LEU A 101 17.12 -16.29 9.76
CA LEU A 101 16.56 -16.27 11.13
C LEU A 101 16.60 -14.86 11.74
N ILE A 102 17.68 -14.09 11.53
CA ILE A 102 17.81 -12.75 12.11
C ILE A 102 16.81 -11.80 11.49
N GLN A 103 16.69 -11.78 10.16
CA GLN A 103 15.73 -10.92 9.49
C GLN A 103 14.30 -11.21 9.96
N ARG A 104 13.94 -12.50 10.11
CA ARG A 104 12.63 -12.92 10.63
C ARG A 104 12.41 -12.49 12.08
N LEU A 105 13.40 -12.67 12.95
CA LEU A 105 13.30 -12.26 14.37
C LEU A 105 13.23 -10.73 14.51
N VAL A 106 13.98 -9.97 13.72
CA VAL A 106 13.90 -8.50 13.71
C VAL A 106 12.53 -8.03 13.25
N ILE A 107 11.97 -8.65 12.21
CA ILE A 107 10.63 -8.31 11.72
C ILE A 107 9.57 -8.64 12.77
N LEU A 108 9.64 -9.83 13.40
CA LEU A 108 8.76 -10.19 14.51
C LEU A 108 8.86 -9.21 15.69
N TRP A 109 10.08 -8.77 16.03
CA TRP A 109 10.32 -7.77 17.06
C TRP A 109 9.67 -6.42 16.71
N VAL A 110 9.83 -5.93 15.48
CA VAL A 110 9.18 -4.70 15.04
C VAL A 110 7.66 -4.85 15.02
N MET A 111 7.13 -6.01 14.63
CA MET A 111 5.69 -6.30 14.72
C MET A 111 5.19 -6.27 16.17
N ALA A 112 5.94 -6.83 17.12
CA ALA A 112 5.58 -6.76 18.55
C ALA A 112 5.56 -5.31 19.07
N LEU A 113 6.50 -4.47 18.62
CA LEU A 113 6.50 -3.04 18.94
C LEU A 113 5.32 -2.30 18.29
N LEU A 114 4.91 -2.68 17.07
CA LEU A 114 3.74 -2.12 16.42
C LEU A 114 2.43 -2.52 17.13
N VAL A 115 2.35 -3.73 17.67
CA VAL A 115 1.24 -4.13 18.56
C VAL A 115 1.22 -3.22 19.79
N LEU A 116 2.36 -3.01 20.45
CA LEU A 116 2.45 -2.09 21.60
C LEU A 116 2.06 -0.66 21.22
N TYR A 117 2.53 -0.17 20.07
CA TYR A 117 2.19 1.14 19.53
C TYR A 117 0.67 1.28 19.34
N ALA A 118 0.06 0.37 18.59
CA ALA A 118 -1.35 0.47 18.21
C ALA A 118 -2.30 0.37 19.42
N ASN A 119 -1.97 -0.48 20.41
CA ASN A 119 -2.78 -0.61 21.64
C ASN A 119 -2.76 0.64 22.53
N ASN A 120 -1.78 1.53 22.37
CA ASN A 120 -1.67 2.77 23.16
C ASN A 120 -2.02 4.01 22.34
N ALA A 121 -1.96 3.93 21.01
CA ALA A 121 -2.11 5.07 20.11
C ALA A 121 -3.47 5.77 20.22
N ARG A 122 -4.54 5.05 20.58
CA ARG A 122 -5.87 5.65 20.80
C ARG A 122 -5.94 6.52 22.06
N LEU A 123 -5.10 6.30 23.07
CA LEU A 123 -5.19 7.00 24.35
C LEU A 123 -4.13 8.11 24.50
N VAL A 124 -3.45 8.47 23.41
CA VAL A 124 -2.27 9.37 23.47
C VAL A 124 -2.59 10.80 23.91
N ASP A 125 -3.82 11.25 23.70
CA ASP A 125 -4.31 12.58 24.10
C ASP A 125 -4.98 12.58 25.48
N GLU A 126 -5.26 11.39 26.04
CA GLU A 126 -5.91 11.21 27.34
C GLU A 126 -4.92 10.84 28.45
N ASP A 127 -3.95 9.97 28.14
CA ASP A 127 -2.99 9.44 29.10
C ASP A 127 -1.54 9.66 28.63
N LEU A 128 -0.76 10.35 29.48
CA LEU A 128 0.66 10.56 29.25
C LEU A 128 1.45 9.24 29.20
N SER A 129 1.03 8.21 29.94
CA SER A 129 1.64 6.89 29.90
C SER A 129 1.43 6.23 28.53
N ALA A 130 0.22 6.30 27.98
CA ALA A 130 -0.08 5.83 26.64
C ALA A 130 0.73 6.58 25.58
N MET A 131 0.86 7.91 25.70
CA MET A 131 1.71 8.71 24.83
C MET A 131 3.19 8.32 24.89
N ARG A 132 3.74 8.16 26.10
CA ARG A 132 5.13 7.71 26.30
C ARG A 132 5.37 6.33 25.73
N THR A 133 4.41 5.42 25.91
CA THR A 133 4.49 4.04 25.40
C THR A 133 4.42 4.02 23.88
N THR A 134 3.51 4.79 23.28
CA THR A 134 3.37 4.95 21.83
C THR A 134 4.64 5.54 21.21
N ALA A 135 5.14 6.66 21.74
CA ALA A 135 6.38 7.29 21.28
C ALA A 135 7.60 6.37 21.50
N GLY A 136 7.67 5.68 22.64
CA GLY A 136 8.72 4.72 22.96
C GLY A 136 8.77 3.55 21.98
N ALA A 137 7.62 2.92 21.71
CA ALA A 137 7.51 1.83 20.75
C ALA A 137 7.96 2.27 19.35
N TYR A 138 7.53 3.45 18.90
CA TYR A 138 7.96 4.04 17.63
C TYR A 138 9.47 4.29 17.59
N VAL A 139 10.04 4.94 18.60
CA VAL A 139 11.48 5.24 18.69
C VAL A 139 12.32 3.96 18.66
N VAL A 140 11.91 2.92 19.40
CA VAL A 140 12.62 1.63 19.42
C VAL A 140 12.49 0.90 18.08
N ALA A 141 11.33 0.94 17.43
CA ALA A 141 11.13 0.35 16.10
C ALA A 141 12.02 1.04 15.06
N ARG A 142 12.04 2.38 15.08
CA ARG A 142 12.87 3.21 14.20
C ARG A 142 14.37 3.06 14.46
N PHE A 143 14.77 2.95 15.72
CA PHE A 143 16.15 2.63 16.07
C PHE A 143 16.54 1.23 15.56
N THR A 144 15.62 0.26 15.63
CA THR A 144 15.83 -1.08 15.09
C THR A 144 16.01 -1.05 13.57
N THR A 145 15.13 -0.40 12.81
CA THR A 145 15.25 -0.29 11.35
C THR A 145 16.50 0.47 10.94
N MET A 146 16.85 1.54 11.66
CA MET A 146 18.12 2.26 11.51
C MET A 146 19.33 1.33 11.66
N CYS A 147 19.36 0.50 12.71
CA CYS A 147 20.42 -0.48 12.94
C CYS A 147 20.50 -1.49 11.79
N VAL A 148 19.36 -1.94 11.24
CA VAL A 148 19.33 -2.83 10.08
C VAL A 148 19.97 -2.17 8.85
N PHE A 149 19.63 -0.91 8.54
CA PHE A 149 20.27 -0.15 7.46
C PHE A 149 21.77 0.00 7.69
N LEU A 150 22.18 0.34 8.92
CA LEU A 150 23.59 0.53 9.27
C LEU A 150 24.39 -0.77 9.14
N ILE A 151 23.89 -1.89 9.70
CA ILE A 151 24.51 -3.22 9.62
C ILE A 151 24.60 -3.67 8.17
N SER A 152 23.51 -3.53 7.41
CA SER A 152 23.46 -3.87 5.99
C SER A 152 24.44 -3.04 5.15
N SER A 153 24.77 -1.80 5.57
CA SER A 153 25.76 -0.96 4.90
C SER A 153 27.20 -1.52 4.96
N PHE A 154 27.52 -2.30 6.00
CA PHE A 154 28.81 -2.99 6.09
C PHE A 154 28.84 -4.21 5.18
N ALA A 155 27.73 -4.95 5.15
CA ALA A 155 27.58 -6.15 4.33
C ALA A 155 27.46 -5.87 2.83
N SER A 156 26.80 -4.79 2.41
CA SER A 156 26.51 -4.50 1.00
C SER A 156 27.13 -3.17 0.57
N TYR A 157 28.27 -3.24 -0.13
CA TYR A 157 29.01 -2.05 -0.54
C TYR A 157 28.24 -1.21 -1.57
N GLN A 158 27.35 -1.84 -2.35
CA GLN A 158 26.56 -1.20 -3.40
C GLN A 158 25.60 -0.14 -2.85
N HIS A 159 25.06 -0.35 -1.65
CA HIS A 159 24.12 0.55 -0.98
C HIS A 159 24.75 1.37 0.15
N ARG A 160 26.04 1.15 0.45
CA ARG A 160 26.69 1.61 1.68
C ARG A 160 26.48 3.09 1.97
N THR A 161 26.72 3.96 1.00
CA THR A 161 26.63 5.40 1.22
C THR A 161 25.20 5.84 1.52
N GLN A 162 24.22 5.37 0.75
CA GLN A 162 22.82 5.75 0.95
C GLN A 162 22.24 5.14 2.23
N ALA A 163 22.56 3.88 2.56
CA ALA A 163 22.13 3.26 3.80
C ALA A 163 22.66 3.99 5.04
N ARG A 164 23.90 4.50 4.99
CA ARG A 164 24.47 5.30 6.09
C ARG A 164 23.88 6.70 6.19
N ILE A 165 23.57 7.34 5.06
CA ILE A 165 22.86 8.62 5.04
C ILE A 165 21.46 8.43 5.64
N MET A 166 20.73 7.40 5.21
CA MET A 166 19.42 7.05 5.76
C MET A 166 19.52 6.81 7.27
N ALA A 167 20.46 5.98 7.72
CA ALA A 167 20.66 5.71 9.15
C ALA A 167 21.01 6.99 9.94
N CYS A 168 21.79 7.91 9.38
CA CYS A 168 22.10 9.19 10.01
C CYS A 168 20.86 10.08 10.15
N PHE A 169 20.03 10.19 9.10
CA PHE A 169 18.77 10.92 9.18
C PHE A 169 17.80 10.28 10.18
N MET A 170 17.70 8.95 10.18
CA MET A 170 16.90 8.22 11.18
C MET A 170 17.38 8.54 12.59
N PHE A 171 18.70 8.52 12.84
CA PHE A 171 19.29 8.84 14.13
C PHE A 171 18.94 10.26 14.60
N ILE A 172 19.08 11.26 13.73
CA ILE A 172 18.69 12.65 14.02
C ILE A 172 17.19 12.74 14.30
N GLY A 173 16.37 12.03 13.51
CA GLY A 173 14.92 11.96 13.68
C GLY A 173 14.47 11.43 15.04
N LEU A 174 15.24 10.52 15.67
CA LEU A 174 14.94 10.03 17.02
C LEU A 174 14.93 11.15 18.06
N PHE A 175 15.80 12.16 17.91
CA PHE A 175 15.85 13.29 18.84
C PHE A 175 14.62 14.20 18.73
N ILE A 176 13.94 14.21 17.57
CA ILE A 176 12.70 14.99 17.38
C ILE A 176 11.58 14.42 18.27
N ALA A 177 11.59 13.12 18.60
CA ALA A 177 10.59 12.49 19.45
C ALA A 177 10.76 12.78 20.95
N ILE A 178 11.91 13.32 21.38
CA ILE A 178 12.25 13.56 22.79
C ILE A 178 11.18 14.38 23.55
N PRO A 179 10.64 15.49 23.00
CA PRO A 179 9.60 16.27 23.67
C PRO A 179 8.33 15.48 24.02
N LEU A 180 8.03 14.39 23.31
CA LEU A 180 6.82 13.60 23.52
C LEU A 180 6.80 12.90 24.89
N PHE A 181 7.97 12.65 25.47
CA PHE A 181 8.12 11.97 26.76
C PHE A 181 7.90 12.89 27.97
N PHE A 182 7.97 14.21 27.78
CA PHE A 182 7.88 15.16 28.88
C PHE A 182 6.45 15.56 29.17
N GLU A 183 6.14 15.67 30.46
CA GLU A 183 4.85 16.15 30.96
C GLU A 183 4.68 17.65 30.77
N SER A 184 5.78 18.40 30.83
CA SER A 184 5.81 19.85 30.68
C SER A 184 5.42 20.36 29.29
N VAL A 185 5.36 19.47 28.29
CA VAL A 185 5.01 19.82 26.90
C VAL A 185 3.50 19.64 26.72
N SER A 186 2.81 20.69 26.28
CA SER A 186 1.36 20.65 26.03
C SER A 186 0.99 19.70 24.89
N ILE A 187 -0.25 19.20 24.88
CA ILE A 187 -0.73 18.29 23.83
C ILE A 187 -0.63 18.90 22.42
N GLN A 188 -0.89 20.20 22.28
CA GLN A 188 -0.77 20.91 21.00
C GLN A 188 0.69 20.99 20.54
N ALA A 189 1.62 21.22 21.46
CA ALA A 189 3.05 21.22 21.14
C ALA A 189 3.52 19.81 20.77
N LYS A 190 3.02 18.76 21.42
CA LYS A 190 3.31 17.37 21.05
C LYS A 190 2.76 17.00 19.67
N ALA A 191 1.53 17.43 19.35
CA ALA A 191 0.97 17.28 18.01
C ALA A 191 1.84 17.96 16.95
N ALA A 192 2.33 19.18 17.22
CA ALA A 192 3.25 19.89 16.34
C ALA A 192 4.60 19.16 16.18
N VAL A 193 5.14 18.58 17.26
CA VAL A 193 6.35 17.76 17.22
C VAL A 193 6.17 16.54 16.31
N VAL A 194 5.02 15.84 16.41
CA VAL A 194 4.71 14.71 15.53
C VAL A 194 4.58 15.16 14.07
N ALA A 195 3.92 16.30 13.80
CA ALA A 195 3.84 16.85 12.45
C ALA A 195 5.22 17.19 11.87
N VAL A 196 6.11 17.79 12.66
CA VAL A 196 7.50 18.05 12.28
C VAL A 196 8.25 16.75 12.02
N MET A 197 8.05 15.72 12.84
CA MET A 197 8.64 14.41 12.66
C MET A 197 8.19 13.74 11.35
N ILE A 198 6.90 13.81 11.01
CA ILE A 198 6.35 13.28 9.76
C ILE A 198 6.98 14.01 8.56
N PHE A 199 6.98 15.35 8.57
CA PHE A 199 7.55 16.14 7.50
C PHE A 199 9.06 15.90 7.34
N TYR A 200 9.78 15.81 8.45
CA TYR A 200 11.21 15.48 8.46
C TYR A 200 11.46 14.10 7.83
N GLN A 201 10.65 13.10 8.17
CA GLN A 201 10.80 11.75 7.65
C GLN A 201 10.58 11.71 6.13
N GLU A 202 9.49 12.29 5.63
CA GLU A 202 9.20 12.33 4.19
C GLU A 202 10.29 13.09 3.42
N SER A 203 10.75 14.21 3.98
CA SER A 203 11.78 15.04 3.36
C SER A 203 13.13 14.33 3.29
N THR A 204 13.54 13.65 4.38
CA THR A 204 14.83 12.94 4.43
C THR A 204 14.83 11.67 3.59
N TRP A 205 13.70 10.96 3.54
CA TRP A 205 13.50 9.83 2.62
C TRP A 205 13.59 10.28 1.16
N ALA A 206 12.82 11.30 0.77
CA ALA A 206 12.83 11.86 -0.58
C ALA A 206 14.23 12.36 -0.98
N LEU A 207 14.92 13.05 -0.07
CA LEU A 207 16.27 13.54 -0.29
C LEU A 207 17.26 12.39 -0.51
N THR A 208 17.21 11.34 0.30
CA THR A 208 18.14 10.19 0.27
C THR A 208 18.04 9.39 -1.02
N LEU A 209 16.83 9.22 -1.55
CA LEU A 209 16.60 8.49 -2.80
C LEU A 209 16.67 9.37 -4.05
N SER A 210 16.72 10.70 -3.88
CA SER A 210 16.68 11.65 -4.99
C SER A 210 17.84 11.48 -5.98
N PRO A 211 17.60 11.68 -7.30
CA PRO A 211 18.69 11.80 -8.27
C PRO A 211 19.63 12.97 -7.98
N TRP A 212 19.17 13.97 -7.21
CA TRP A 212 19.97 15.13 -6.84
C TRP A 212 21.14 14.73 -5.92
N ILE A 213 20.87 14.01 -4.83
CA ILE A 213 21.92 13.62 -3.88
C ILE A 213 22.92 12.66 -4.54
N LYS A 214 22.42 11.75 -5.38
CA LYS A 214 23.23 10.79 -6.16
C LYS A 214 24.23 11.51 -7.07
N ARG A 215 23.78 12.57 -7.77
CA ARG A 215 24.64 13.40 -8.63
C ARG A 215 25.62 14.25 -7.83
N ARG A 216 25.18 14.87 -6.74
CA ARG A 216 26.04 15.73 -5.89
C ARG A 216 27.18 14.95 -5.24
N LEU A 217 26.90 13.74 -4.76
CA LEU A 217 27.89 12.87 -4.12
C LEU A 217 28.72 12.04 -5.12
N LYS A 218 28.49 12.18 -6.43
CA LYS A 218 29.18 11.45 -7.51
C LYS A 218 29.26 9.94 -7.25
N LEU A 219 28.15 9.35 -6.81
CA LEU A 219 28.12 7.96 -6.37
C LEU A 219 28.40 7.00 -7.53
N ARG A 220 29.42 6.14 -7.37
CA ARG A 220 29.72 5.06 -8.32
C ARG A 220 28.65 3.96 -8.29
N TYR A 221 28.13 3.69 -7.08
CA TYR A 221 27.04 2.76 -6.81
C TYR A 221 25.90 3.48 -6.12
N SER A 222 24.66 3.21 -6.51
CA SER A 222 23.48 3.74 -5.82
C SER A 222 22.35 2.71 -5.77
N THR A 223 21.49 2.81 -4.76
CA THR A 223 20.30 2.00 -4.58
C THR A 223 19.38 2.11 -5.79
N ALA A 224 19.07 0.94 -6.34
CA ALA A 224 17.96 0.74 -7.24
C ALA A 224 16.81 0.11 -6.46
N VAL A 225 15.61 0.31 -6.99
CA VAL A 225 14.37 -0.18 -6.42
C VAL A 225 13.88 -1.29 -7.36
N ASP A 226 13.50 -2.46 -6.83
CA ASP A 226 12.83 -3.45 -7.66
C ASP A 226 11.40 -2.99 -7.94
N ILE A 227 11.17 -2.53 -9.17
CA ILE A 227 9.94 -1.85 -9.53
C ILE A 227 8.73 -2.77 -9.45
N ALA A 228 8.86 -4.02 -9.91
CA ALA A 228 7.76 -4.98 -9.89
C ALA A 228 7.33 -5.26 -8.45
N HIS A 229 8.31 -5.59 -7.60
CA HIS A 229 8.09 -5.81 -6.17
C HIS A 229 7.41 -4.61 -5.51
N GLU A 230 7.85 -3.37 -5.77
CA GLU A 230 7.23 -2.20 -5.14
C GLU A 230 5.80 -1.91 -5.58
N ILE A 231 5.49 -2.20 -6.84
CA ILE A 231 4.11 -2.10 -7.35
C ILE A 231 3.25 -3.14 -6.62
N ASP A 232 3.70 -4.39 -6.53
CA ASP A 232 2.99 -5.46 -5.83
C ASP A 232 2.77 -5.15 -4.36
N ARG A 233 3.78 -4.63 -3.64
CA ARG A 233 3.66 -4.27 -2.22
C ARG A 233 2.68 -3.13 -1.99
N MET A 234 2.66 -2.12 -2.86
CA MET A 234 1.70 -1.02 -2.76
C MET A 234 0.28 -1.47 -3.07
N ALA A 235 0.10 -2.35 -4.06
CA ALA A 235 -1.19 -2.94 -4.37
C ALA A 235 -1.69 -3.85 -3.22
N ALA A 236 -0.81 -4.67 -2.64
CA ALA A 236 -1.14 -5.50 -1.48
C ALA A 236 -1.60 -4.64 -0.29
N PHE A 237 -0.90 -3.53 -0.02
CA PHE A 237 -1.32 -2.60 1.03
C PHE A 237 -2.65 -1.91 0.71
N PHE A 238 -2.91 -1.58 -0.55
CA PHE A 238 -4.21 -1.05 -0.96
C PHE A 238 -5.35 -2.05 -0.71
N ILE A 239 -5.11 -3.34 -0.98
CA ILE A 239 -6.07 -4.41 -0.67
C ILE A 239 -6.33 -4.53 0.83
N ILE A 240 -5.31 -4.37 1.70
CA ILE A 240 -5.49 -4.35 3.16
C ILE A 240 -6.50 -3.27 3.59
N ILE A 241 -6.41 -2.08 3.00
CA ILE A 241 -7.31 -0.97 3.31
C ILE A 241 -8.73 -1.31 2.89
N LEU A 242 -8.90 -1.92 1.71
CA LEU A 242 -10.21 -2.42 1.27
C LEU A 242 -10.71 -3.58 2.15
N GLY A 243 -9.81 -4.33 2.77
CA GLY A 243 -10.13 -5.35 3.76
C GLY A 243 -10.95 -4.80 4.92
N GLU A 244 -10.71 -3.56 5.35
CA GLU A 244 -11.49 -2.90 6.41
C GLU A 244 -12.96 -2.70 6.02
N PHE A 245 -13.23 -2.35 4.74
CA PHE A 245 -14.60 -2.20 4.24
C PHE A 245 -15.38 -3.51 4.37
N VAL A 246 -14.72 -4.64 4.11
CA VAL A 246 -15.35 -5.96 4.06
C VAL A 246 -15.40 -6.63 5.44
N TYR A 247 -14.36 -6.47 6.25
CA TYR A 247 -14.28 -7.03 7.59
C TYR A 247 -15.40 -6.48 8.49
N SER A 248 -15.53 -5.16 8.52
CA SER A 248 -16.43 -4.46 9.45
C SER A 248 -17.92 -4.58 9.10
N VAL A 249 -18.28 -5.08 7.91
CA VAL A 249 -19.68 -5.41 7.56
C VAL A 249 -20.09 -6.84 7.92
N ILE A 250 -19.12 -7.70 8.28
CA ILE A 250 -19.36 -9.11 8.64
C ILE A 250 -19.20 -9.32 10.14
N VAL A 251 -18.12 -8.79 10.74
CA VAL A 251 -17.80 -9.08 12.14
C VAL A 251 -18.78 -8.39 13.08
N GLY A 252 -19.36 -9.18 14.00
CA GLY A 252 -20.36 -8.70 14.96
C GLY A 252 -21.78 -8.67 14.40
N ASP A 253 -22.03 -9.34 13.27
CA ASP A 253 -23.35 -9.49 12.63
C ASP A 253 -24.11 -8.16 12.41
N PRO A 254 -23.46 -7.05 11.98
CA PRO A 254 -24.05 -5.71 12.01
C PRO A 254 -25.13 -5.49 10.94
N ALA A 255 -25.22 -6.38 9.95
CA ALA A 255 -26.28 -6.37 8.95
C ALA A 255 -27.64 -6.83 9.50
N GLY A 256 -27.68 -7.50 10.66
CA GLY A 256 -28.90 -8.07 11.22
C GLY A 256 -29.40 -9.33 10.48
N VAL A 257 -30.53 -9.88 10.95
CA VAL A 257 -31.07 -11.15 10.45
C VAL A 257 -31.99 -10.93 9.24
N GLY A 258 -31.66 -11.53 8.10
CA GLY A 258 -32.48 -11.53 6.89
C GLY A 258 -32.18 -10.36 5.93
N LEU A 259 -33.14 -10.06 5.04
CA LEU A 259 -33.03 -8.96 4.07
C LEU A 259 -33.41 -7.63 4.71
N THR A 260 -32.44 -7.00 5.39
CA THR A 260 -32.62 -5.75 6.12
C THR A 260 -32.03 -4.54 5.38
N SER A 261 -32.28 -3.33 5.88
CA SER A 261 -31.54 -2.13 5.43
C SER A 261 -30.05 -2.20 5.79
N GLY A 262 -29.69 -2.87 6.89
CA GLY A 262 -28.31 -3.19 7.27
C GLY A 262 -27.61 -4.02 6.19
N TYR A 263 -28.27 -5.07 5.71
CA TYR A 263 -27.78 -5.90 4.61
C TYR A 263 -27.60 -5.10 3.31
N ALA A 264 -28.57 -4.25 2.96
CA ALA A 264 -28.44 -3.37 1.79
C ALA A 264 -27.20 -2.47 1.89
N LYS A 265 -26.97 -1.83 3.04
CA LYS A 265 -25.77 -1.02 3.29
C LYS A 265 -24.47 -1.84 3.23
N ALA A 266 -24.48 -3.09 3.72
CA ALA A 266 -23.33 -3.99 3.61
C ALA A 266 -22.99 -4.31 2.15
N VAL A 267 -24.01 -4.58 1.33
CA VAL A 267 -23.85 -4.80 -0.12
C VAL A 267 -23.33 -3.53 -0.80
N PHE A 268 -23.83 -2.34 -0.44
CA PHE A 268 -23.31 -1.08 -0.97
C PHE A 268 -21.83 -0.88 -0.64
N THR A 269 -21.42 -1.14 0.60
CA THR A 269 -20.01 -1.08 1.03
C THR A 269 -19.14 -2.07 0.26
N LEU A 270 -19.61 -3.29 0.04
CA LEU A 270 -18.90 -4.30 -0.77
C LEU A 270 -18.72 -3.84 -2.22
N ILE A 271 -19.77 -3.30 -2.85
CA ILE A 271 -19.70 -2.77 -4.23
C ILE A 271 -18.69 -1.62 -4.30
N ILE A 272 -18.72 -0.68 -3.34
CA ILE A 272 -17.75 0.42 -3.28
C ILE A 272 -16.33 -0.14 -3.21
N ALA A 273 -16.04 -1.06 -2.28
CA ALA A 273 -14.71 -1.66 -2.15
C ALA A 273 -14.25 -2.38 -3.42
N PHE A 274 -15.16 -3.14 -4.05
CA PHE A 274 -14.91 -3.84 -5.31
C PHE A 274 -14.57 -2.87 -6.45
N CYS A 275 -15.36 -1.81 -6.61
CA CYS A 275 -15.15 -0.77 -7.61
C CYS A 275 -13.85 0.01 -7.38
N LEU A 276 -13.50 0.32 -6.13
CA LEU A 276 -12.24 0.98 -5.79
C LEU A 276 -11.03 0.09 -6.11
N ASN A 277 -11.10 -1.21 -5.82
CA ASN A 277 -10.06 -2.17 -6.23
C ASN A 277 -9.88 -2.18 -7.75
N TRP A 278 -11.00 -2.25 -8.48
CA TRP A 278 -11.01 -2.24 -9.94
C TRP A 278 -10.29 -0.99 -10.48
N ILE A 279 -10.67 0.19 -10.00
CA ILE A 279 -10.10 1.48 -10.43
C ILE A 279 -8.60 1.55 -10.12
N TYR A 280 -8.18 1.09 -8.93
CA TYR A 280 -6.78 1.11 -8.52
C TYR A 280 -5.91 0.20 -9.40
N VAL A 281 -6.31 -1.08 -9.56
CA VAL A 281 -5.57 -2.07 -10.36
C VAL A 281 -5.52 -1.68 -11.83
N SER A 282 -6.56 -1.01 -12.34
CA SER A 282 -6.61 -0.54 -13.72
C SER A 282 -5.64 0.61 -14.02
N GLY A 283 -5.02 1.24 -13.01
CA GLY A 283 -4.05 2.30 -13.25
C GLY A 283 -4.69 3.54 -13.88
N ASP A 284 -4.26 3.83 -15.12
CA ASP A 284 -4.81 4.86 -15.99
C ASP A 284 -5.74 4.32 -17.10
N GLY A 285 -5.98 3.00 -17.10
CA GLY A 285 -6.90 2.30 -17.99
C GLY A 285 -6.43 2.20 -19.45
N SER A 286 -5.15 2.45 -19.74
CA SER A 286 -4.60 2.34 -21.09
C SER A 286 -4.05 0.93 -21.35
N VAL A 287 -4.08 0.46 -22.60
CA VAL A 287 -3.52 -0.86 -22.98
C VAL A 287 -2.00 -0.88 -22.80
N GLN A 288 -1.32 0.13 -23.32
CA GLN A 288 0.10 0.39 -23.09
C GLN A 288 0.25 1.70 -22.33
N ALA A 289 0.81 1.58 -21.11
CA ALA A 289 1.15 2.71 -20.28
C ALA A 289 2.50 2.50 -19.60
N THR A 290 3.29 3.57 -19.55
CA THR A 290 4.48 3.60 -18.72
C THR A 290 4.09 3.95 -17.27
N HIS A 291 4.30 3.00 -16.36
CA HIS A 291 4.05 3.16 -14.91
C HIS A 291 4.83 4.36 -14.30
N PRO A 292 4.27 5.12 -13.34
CA PRO A 292 4.91 6.28 -12.71
C PRO A 292 6.35 6.05 -12.22
N ILE A 293 6.60 4.89 -11.61
CA ILE A 293 7.94 4.52 -11.11
C ILE A 293 8.95 4.34 -12.25
N ARG A 294 8.51 3.83 -13.42
CA ARG A 294 9.37 3.61 -14.61
C ARG A 294 9.59 4.90 -15.41
N ARG A 295 8.65 5.84 -15.34
CA ARG A 295 8.65 7.08 -16.12
C ARG A 295 9.75 8.06 -15.71
N SER A 296 9.84 8.40 -14.43
CA SER A 296 10.82 9.35 -13.91
C SER A 296 10.92 9.28 -12.39
N ALA A 297 12.01 9.79 -11.81
CA ALA A 297 12.15 9.86 -10.35
C ALA A 297 11.06 10.73 -9.70
N TRP A 298 10.64 11.82 -10.33
CA TRP A 298 9.60 12.71 -9.78
C TRP A 298 8.24 12.05 -9.75
N THR A 299 7.87 11.32 -10.81
CA THR A 299 6.63 10.55 -10.85
C THR A 299 6.67 9.34 -9.91
N ALA A 300 7.85 8.75 -9.68
CA ALA A 300 8.04 7.73 -8.65
C ALA A 300 7.81 8.28 -7.23
N PHE A 301 8.38 9.45 -6.91
CA PHE A 301 8.12 10.13 -5.63
C PHE A 301 6.65 10.49 -5.49
N GLY A 302 6.04 11.07 -6.53
CA GLY A 302 4.60 11.35 -6.55
C GLY A 302 3.78 10.10 -6.26
N PHE A 303 4.09 8.98 -6.91
CA PHE A 303 3.45 7.70 -6.65
C PHE A 303 3.58 7.29 -5.18
N PHE A 304 4.79 7.20 -4.62
CA PHE A 304 4.96 6.72 -3.24
C PHE A 304 4.36 7.67 -2.20
N LEU A 305 4.56 8.97 -2.33
CA LEU A 305 4.04 9.98 -1.39
C LEU A 305 2.52 10.05 -1.41
N LEU A 306 1.88 9.80 -2.56
CA LEU A 306 0.43 9.84 -2.72
C LEU A 306 -0.27 8.68 -2.01
N HIS A 307 0.41 7.54 -1.80
CA HIS A 307 -0.23 6.39 -1.17
C HIS A 307 -0.54 6.64 0.32
N LEU A 308 0.23 7.45 1.03
CA LEU A 308 -0.05 7.77 2.43
C LEU A 308 -1.42 8.49 2.60
N PRO A 309 -1.66 9.67 1.99
CA PRO A 309 -2.96 10.34 2.11
C PRO A 309 -4.09 9.56 1.45
N MET A 310 -3.84 8.86 0.34
CA MET A 310 -4.83 7.99 -0.28
C MET A 310 -5.30 6.89 0.68
N SER A 311 -4.34 6.25 1.35
CA SER A 311 -4.62 5.17 2.28
C SER A 311 -5.38 5.66 3.50
N ALA A 312 -4.90 6.74 4.09
CA ALA A 312 -5.56 7.38 5.24
C ALA A 312 -7.02 7.75 4.92
N SER A 313 -7.27 8.29 3.72
CA SER A 313 -8.60 8.78 3.33
C SER A 313 -9.57 7.65 3.03
N PHE A 314 -9.15 6.62 2.29
CA PHE A 314 -10.01 5.46 2.03
C PHE A 314 -10.31 4.65 3.27
N LEU A 315 -9.38 4.58 4.22
CA LEU A 315 -9.63 3.89 5.48
C LEU A 315 -10.73 4.60 6.30
N ILE A 316 -10.68 5.94 6.40
CA ILE A 316 -11.75 6.74 7.02
C ILE A 316 -13.08 6.46 6.32
N GLY A 317 -13.14 6.69 5.00
CA GLY A 317 -14.37 6.54 4.24
C GLY A 317 -14.93 5.12 4.30
N GLY A 318 -14.06 4.12 4.20
CA GLY A 318 -14.42 2.71 4.23
C GLY A 318 -14.91 2.21 5.58
N HIS A 319 -14.28 2.67 6.65
CA HIS A 319 -14.74 2.34 7.99
C HIS A 319 -16.14 2.94 8.24
N ILE A 320 -16.37 4.21 7.85
CA ILE A 320 -17.71 4.82 7.95
C ILE A 320 -18.75 4.10 7.06
N CYS A 321 -18.37 3.69 5.84
CA CYS A 321 -19.22 2.82 5.01
C CYS A 321 -19.62 1.56 5.76
N ALA A 322 -18.67 0.89 6.42
CA ALA A 322 -18.92 -0.36 7.10
C ALA A 322 -19.79 -0.19 8.35
N ILE A 323 -19.47 0.78 9.23
CA ILE A 323 -20.29 1.04 10.42
C ILE A 323 -21.68 1.60 10.08
N SER A 324 -21.89 2.12 8.87
CA SER A 324 -23.22 2.54 8.42
C SER A 324 -24.25 1.41 8.57
N THR A 325 -23.84 0.14 8.45
CA THR A 325 -24.71 -1.05 8.55
C THR A 325 -25.54 -1.07 9.85
N LYS A 326 -24.91 -0.73 10.99
CA LYS A 326 -25.55 -0.66 12.31
C LYS A 326 -26.27 0.65 12.61
N LEU A 327 -26.08 1.70 11.80
CA LEU A 327 -26.63 3.03 12.05
C LEU A 327 -27.97 3.27 11.34
N HIS A 328 -28.94 3.84 12.06
CA HIS A 328 -30.20 4.29 11.46
C HIS A 328 -30.05 5.65 10.77
N GLU A 329 -29.38 6.59 11.44
CA GLU A 329 -29.04 7.91 10.94
C GLU A 329 -27.56 8.18 11.22
N PHE A 330 -26.89 8.85 10.29
CA PHE A 330 -25.53 9.31 10.49
C PHE A 330 -25.54 10.61 11.28
N GLU A 331 -24.57 10.73 12.20
CA GLU A 331 -24.18 12.02 12.72
C GLU A 331 -23.53 12.88 11.62
N ASP A 332 -23.64 14.20 11.71
CA ASP A 332 -23.09 15.11 10.70
C ASP A 332 -21.60 14.87 10.47
N GLY A 333 -20.83 14.68 11.55
CA GLY A 333 -19.41 14.34 11.47
C GLY A 333 -19.15 13.07 10.66
N GLN A 334 -19.95 12.01 10.84
CA GLN A 334 -19.79 10.75 10.11
C GLN A 334 -20.06 10.95 8.61
N ARG A 335 -21.05 11.78 8.24
CA ARG A 335 -21.32 12.13 6.84
C ARG A 335 -20.13 12.83 6.20
N TRP A 336 -19.54 13.81 6.90
CA TRP A 336 -18.35 14.51 6.45
C TRP A 336 -17.13 13.61 6.32
N LEU A 337 -16.92 12.69 7.28
CA LEU A 337 -15.84 11.71 7.21
C LEU A 337 -16.02 10.74 6.04
N LEU A 338 -17.25 10.28 5.77
CA LEU A 338 -17.57 9.41 4.64
C LEU A 338 -17.32 10.11 3.30
N GLY A 339 -17.96 11.27 3.08
CA GLY A 339 -17.84 12.03 1.84
C GLY A 339 -16.44 12.58 1.61
N GLY A 340 -15.83 13.16 2.65
CA GLY A 340 -14.46 13.67 2.63
C GLY A 340 -13.42 12.56 2.45
N GLY A 341 -13.53 11.45 3.18
CA GLY A 341 -12.61 10.32 3.10
C GLY A 341 -12.62 9.66 1.71
N LEU A 342 -13.81 9.31 1.19
CA LEU A 342 -13.91 8.75 -0.16
C LEU A 342 -13.57 9.78 -1.24
N GLY A 343 -13.97 11.04 -1.07
CA GLY A 343 -13.67 12.12 -2.01
C GLY A 343 -12.17 12.38 -2.13
N VAL A 344 -11.46 12.53 -1.01
CA VAL A 344 -9.99 12.70 -1.01
C VAL A 344 -9.29 11.45 -1.55
N GLY A 345 -9.77 10.25 -1.19
CA GLY A 345 -9.26 9.00 -1.73
C GLY A 345 -9.35 8.93 -3.27
N ILE A 346 -10.52 9.26 -3.84
CA ILE A 346 -10.72 9.27 -5.30
C ILE A 346 -9.94 10.41 -5.95
N PHE A 347 -9.80 11.58 -5.31
CA PHE A 347 -8.90 12.62 -5.78
C PHE A 347 -7.45 12.13 -5.85
N CYS A 348 -6.99 11.37 -4.86
CA CYS A 348 -5.70 10.71 -4.94
C CYS A 348 -5.64 9.69 -6.10
N LEU A 349 -6.69 8.90 -6.33
CA LEU A 349 -6.73 8.01 -7.51
C LEU A 349 -6.72 8.76 -8.84
N TRP A 350 -7.27 9.98 -8.91
CA TRP A 350 -7.15 10.86 -10.07
C TRP A 350 -5.70 11.26 -10.30
N VAL A 351 -5.01 11.78 -9.28
CA VAL A 351 -3.58 12.12 -9.37
C VAL A 351 -2.76 10.89 -9.76
N TYR A 352 -3.04 9.74 -9.15
CA TYR A 352 -2.41 8.46 -9.44
C TYR A 352 -2.49 8.11 -10.93
N GLY A 353 -3.68 8.17 -11.54
CA GLY A 353 -3.87 7.93 -12.97
C GLY A 353 -3.16 8.96 -13.85
N MET A 354 -3.12 10.23 -13.43
CA MET A 354 -2.43 11.31 -14.15
C MET A 354 -0.90 11.16 -14.14
N LEU A 355 -0.31 10.45 -13.17
CA LEU A 355 1.14 10.20 -13.12
C LEU A 355 1.61 9.23 -14.22
N TYR A 356 0.75 8.33 -14.69
CA TYR A 356 1.07 7.42 -15.80
C TYR A 356 1.30 8.20 -17.10
N ARG A 357 2.05 7.61 -18.02
CA ARG A 357 2.13 8.09 -19.41
C ARG A 357 1.44 7.07 -20.30
N ALA A 358 0.31 7.45 -20.88
CA ALA A 358 -0.36 6.64 -21.89
C ALA A 358 0.37 6.75 -23.23
N GLU A 359 0.41 5.66 -23.97
CA GLU A 359 1.04 5.59 -25.31
C GLU A 359 -0.01 5.37 -26.42
N ASP A 360 -1.25 5.00 -26.05
CA ASP A 360 -2.28 4.48 -26.96
C ASP A 360 -3.55 5.36 -27.06
N GLU A 361 -3.43 6.69 -27.01
CA GLU A 361 -4.60 7.58 -26.91
C GLU A 361 -5.60 7.46 -28.08
N ASP A 362 -5.17 6.93 -29.23
CA ASP A 362 -5.97 6.91 -30.46
C ASP A 362 -6.86 5.67 -30.66
N TYR A 363 -6.62 4.58 -29.92
CA TYR A 363 -7.33 3.30 -30.12
C TYR A 363 -8.55 3.13 -29.20
N LEU A 364 -8.63 3.90 -28.12
CA LEU A 364 -9.63 3.76 -27.06
C LEU A 364 -10.87 4.62 -27.36
N MET A 365 -12.02 4.25 -26.79
CA MET A 365 -13.27 5.00 -26.94
C MET A 365 -13.16 6.42 -26.37
N LEU A 366 -12.52 6.57 -25.21
CA LEU A 366 -12.19 7.85 -24.61
C LEU A 366 -10.67 7.97 -24.43
N SER A 367 -10.12 9.12 -24.77
CA SER A 367 -8.73 9.44 -24.44
C SER A 367 -8.53 9.55 -22.92
N LYS A 368 -7.28 9.53 -22.48
CA LYS A 368 -6.90 9.48 -21.07
C LYS A 368 -7.58 10.55 -20.21
N TYR A 369 -7.53 11.81 -20.66
CA TYR A 369 -7.98 12.97 -19.88
C TYR A 369 -9.48 12.96 -19.57
N PRO A 370 -10.41 12.83 -20.54
CA PRO A 370 -11.84 12.73 -20.24
C PRO A 370 -12.21 11.43 -19.52
N ARG A 371 -11.49 10.33 -19.75
CA ARG A 371 -11.73 9.06 -19.05
C ARG A 371 -11.43 9.18 -17.55
N ILE A 372 -10.20 9.55 -17.20
CA ILE A 372 -9.73 9.65 -15.82
C ILE A 372 -10.24 10.93 -15.14
N GLY A 373 -10.53 11.98 -15.91
CA GLY A 373 -11.08 13.24 -15.41
C GLY A 373 -12.39 13.07 -14.63
N MET A 374 -13.15 12.01 -14.91
CA MET A 374 -14.36 11.68 -14.15
C MET A 374 -14.05 11.36 -12.67
N ARG A 375 -12.87 10.82 -12.35
CA ARG A 375 -12.43 10.64 -10.95
C ARG A 375 -12.45 11.97 -10.19
N LEU A 376 -11.94 13.05 -10.81
CA LEU A 376 -11.93 14.38 -10.18
C LEU A 376 -13.35 14.92 -9.96
N ILE A 377 -14.24 14.75 -10.94
CA ILE A 377 -15.63 15.19 -10.83
C ILE A 377 -16.33 14.46 -9.68
N ILE A 378 -16.22 13.13 -9.63
CA ILE A 378 -16.83 12.31 -8.60
C ILE A 378 -16.22 12.60 -7.22
N ALA A 379 -14.90 12.82 -7.15
CA ALA A 379 -14.23 13.24 -5.92
C ALA A 379 -14.83 14.55 -5.35
N VAL A 380 -15.02 15.56 -6.20
CA VAL A 380 -15.63 16.84 -5.79
C VAL A 380 -17.09 16.64 -5.36
N ILE A 381 -17.87 15.85 -6.09
CA ILE A 381 -19.26 15.54 -5.72
C ILE A 381 -19.30 14.88 -4.35
N LEU A 382 -18.46 13.88 -4.08
CA LEU A 382 -18.41 13.18 -2.79
C LEU A 382 -17.99 14.11 -1.63
N MET A 383 -17.08 15.06 -1.86
CA MET A 383 -16.69 16.04 -0.84
C MET A 383 -17.82 17.02 -0.49
N VAL A 384 -18.70 17.33 -1.44
CA VAL A 384 -19.83 18.27 -1.24
C VAL A 384 -21.11 17.55 -0.82
N LEU A 385 -21.25 16.26 -1.12
CA LEU A 385 -22.43 15.45 -0.79
C LEU A 385 -22.89 15.54 0.69
N PRO A 386 -21.99 15.62 1.71
CA PRO A 386 -22.40 15.76 3.10
C PRO A 386 -23.27 17.00 3.39
N GLU A 387 -23.21 18.04 2.56
CA GLU A 387 -24.06 19.24 2.68
C GLU A 387 -25.55 18.93 2.46
N THR A 388 -25.90 17.78 1.87
CA THR A 388 -27.30 17.36 1.65
C THR A 388 -27.97 16.74 2.89
N HIS A 389 -27.44 17.02 4.08
CA HIS A 389 -27.73 16.40 5.38
C HIS A 389 -29.22 16.32 5.75
N ASP A 390 -30.06 17.24 5.29
CA ASP A 390 -31.50 17.29 5.62
C ASP A 390 -32.39 16.47 4.67
N HIS A 391 -31.83 15.87 3.61
CA HIS A 391 -32.63 15.30 2.52
C HIS A 391 -32.47 13.79 2.32
N LEU A 392 -31.42 13.17 2.87
CA LEU A 392 -31.11 11.77 2.63
C LEU A 392 -30.99 10.98 3.94
N THR A 393 -31.73 9.87 4.01
CA THR A 393 -31.49 8.84 5.04
C THR A 393 -30.11 8.19 4.85
N THR A 394 -29.53 7.58 5.88
CA THR A 394 -28.25 6.85 5.79
C THR A 394 -28.22 5.84 4.65
N THR A 395 -29.32 5.11 4.46
CA THR A 395 -29.40 4.10 3.38
C THR A 395 -29.39 4.74 2.00
N GLN A 396 -30.13 5.85 1.81
CA GLN A 396 -30.13 6.60 0.56
C GLN A 396 -28.77 7.26 0.30
N PHE A 397 -28.14 7.82 1.33
CA PHE A 397 -26.80 8.39 1.23
C PHE A 397 -25.78 7.35 0.76
N MET A 398 -25.77 6.16 1.39
CA MET A 398 -24.92 5.04 0.97
C MET A 398 -25.23 4.57 -0.45
N ALA A 399 -26.51 4.52 -0.84
CA ALA A 399 -26.91 4.16 -2.21
C ALA A 399 -26.39 5.18 -3.24
N VAL A 400 -26.43 6.48 -2.94
CA VAL A 400 -25.88 7.54 -3.80
C VAL A 400 -24.37 7.41 -3.93
N VAL A 401 -23.65 7.25 -2.81
CA VAL A 401 -22.19 7.05 -2.81
C VAL A 401 -21.82 5.82 -3.65
N MET A 402 -22.48 4.68 -3.41
CA MET A 402 -22.26 3.46 -4.19
C MET A 402 -22.52 3.69 -5.67
N SER A 403 -23.63 4.35 -6.02
CA SER A 403 -23.99 4.63 -7.42
C SER A 403 -22.97 5.52 -8.11
N LEU A 404 -22.42 6.52 -7.42
CA LEU A 404 -21.38 7.40 -7.96
C LEU A 404 -20.07 6.64 -8.24
N VAL A 405 -19.64 5.81 -7.29
CA VAL A 405 -18.41 5.00 -7.46
C VAL A 405 -18.60 3.93 -8.53
N ALA A 406 -19.75 3.26 -8.57
CA ALA A 406 -20.08 2.29 -9.61
C ALA A 406 -20.17 2.94 -11.00
N PHE A 407 -20.82 4.11 -11.09
CA PHE A 407 -20.86 4.90 -12.33
C PHE A 407 -19.45 5.27 -12.81
N LEU A 408 -18.56 5.68 -11.91
CA LEU A 408 -17.16 5.98 -12.23
C LEU A 408 -16.45 4.75 -12.82
N THR A 409 -16.60 3.57 -12.20
CA THR A 409 -16.00 2.33 -12.71
C THR A 409 -16.55 1.96 -14.09
N VAL A 410 -17.86 2.07 -14.29
CA VAL A 410 -18.51 1.84 -15.58
C VAL A 410 -18.00 2.82 -16.63
N TRP A 411 -17.95 4.12 -16.30
CA TRP A 411 -17.42 5.17 -17.17
C TRP A 411 -16.01 4.86 -17.66
N GLU A 412 -15.11 4.49 -16.75
CA GLU A 412 -13.73 4.16 -17.12
C GLU A 412 -13.62 2.85 -17.89
N THR A 413 -14.43 1.84 -17.55
CA THR A 413 -14.44 0.56 -18.26
C THR A 413 -14.87 0.75 -19.71
N PHE A 414 -16.00 1.42 -19.95
CA PHE A 414 -16.47 1.71 -21.31
C PHE A 414 -15.54 2.68 -22.04
N GLY A 415 -15.01 3.70 -21.37
CA GLY A 415 -14.02 4.61 -21.94
C GLY A 415 -12.69 3.95 -22.29
N GLY A 416 -12.35 2.84 -21.64
CA GLY A 416 -11.16 2.02 -21.86
C GLY A 416 -11.34 0.91 -22.91
N LEU A 417 -12.53 0.77 -23.50
CA LEU A 417 -12.74 -0.17 -24.60
C LEU A 417 -12.05 0.33 -25.88
N LEU A 418 -11.62 -0.61 -26.73
CA LEU A 418 -11.15 -0.31 -28.08
C LEU A 418 -12.31 0.24 -28.93
N LYS A 419 -11.99 1.13 -29.88
CA LYS A 419 -12.97 1.58 -30.89
C LYS A 419 -13.50 0.39 -31.69
N GLY A 420 -14.82 0.30 -31.80
CA GLY A 420 -15.49 -0.83 -32.46
C GLY A 420 -15.68 -2.07 -31.56
N ALA A 421 -15.49 -1.94 -30.24
CA ALA A 421 -15.75 -3.02 -29.29
C ALA A 421 -17.18 -3.57 -29.40
N SER A 422 -17.30 -4.89 -29.34
CA SER A 422 -18.56 -5.62 -29.21
C SER A 422 -18.89 -5.87 -27.74
N PHE A 423 -20.17 -6.08 -27.44
CA PHE A 423 -20.61 -6.44 -26.08
C PHE A 423 -20.18 -7.84 -25.66
N PHE A 424 -19.98 -8.75 -26.63
CA PHE A 424 -19.62 -10.13 -26.38
C PHE A 424 -18.40 -10.51 -27.21
N GLU A 425 -17.46 -11.21 -26.58
CA GLU A 425 -16.35 -11.88 -27.24
C GLU A 425 -16.88 -13.17 -27.89
N PRO A 426 -16.64 -13.40 -29.20
CA PRO A 426 -16.97 -14.66 -29.85
C PRO A 426 -16.18 -15.83 -29.24
N TRP A 427 -16.83 -16.95 -28.97
CA TRP A 427 -16.22 -18.12 -28.33
C TRP A 427 -15.54 -19.01 -29.37
N THR A 428 -14.76 -18.40 -30.27
CA THR A 428 -14.19 -19.06 -31.46
C THR A 428 -12.77 -19.57 -31.26
N ASP A 429 -12.07 -19.10 -30.22
CA ASP A 429 -10.64 -19.33 -30.02
C ASP A 429 -10.36 -20.55 -29.13
N ILE A 430 -11.22 -21.57 -29.22
CA ILE A 430 -11.01 -22.87 -28.58
C ILE A 430 -10.25 -23.75 -29.57
N HIS A 431 -8.92 -23.68 -29.52
CA HIS A 431 -8.05 -24.57 -30.28
C HIS A 431 -7.54 -25.68 -29.37
N GLU A 432 -7.53 -26.92 -29.87
CA GLU A 432 -6.82 -28.01 -29.20
C GLU A 432 -5.35 -27.60 -29.07
N PRO A 433 -4.70 -27.86 -27.92
CA PRO A 433 -3.28 -27.63 -27.80
C PRO A 433 -2.58 -28.39 -28.93
N PRO A 434 -1.60 -27.78 -29.63
CA PRO A 434 -0.93 -28.44 -30.73
C PRO A 434 -0.41 -29.80 -30.25
N GLU A 435 -0.77 -30.87 -30.96
CA GLU A 435 -0.16 -32.18 -30.74
C GLU A 435 1.35 -32.02 -30.91
N GLU A 436 2.09 -32.03 -29.81
CA GLU A 436 3.53 -32.23 -29.87
C GLU A 436 3.73 -33.49 -30.68
N ALA A 437 4.35 -33.36 -31.85
CA ALA A 437 4.74 -34.50 -32.67
C ALA A 437 5.53 -35.42 -31.74
N ILE A 438 4.91 -36.56 -31.41
CA ILE A 438 5.59 -37.68 -30.78
C ILE A 438 6.65 -38.06 -31.80
N GLU A 439 7.87 -37.54 -31.66
CA GLU A 439 9.04 -38.13 -32.27
C GLU A 439 9.12 -39.54 -31.67
N GLU A 440 8.52 -40.49 -32.40
CA GLU A 440 8.70 -41.90 -32.20
C GLU A 440 10.21 -42.13 -32.04
N GLY A 441 10.58 -42.57 -30.84
CA GLY A 441 11.96 -42.79 -30.45
C GLY A 441 12.67 -43.60 -31.54
N SER A 442 13.74 -43.01 -32.07
CA SER A 442 14.69 -43.76 -32.88
C SER A 442 15.26 -44.86 -32.00
N ASP A 443 14.83 -46.09 -32.28
CA ASP A 443 15.51 -47.32 -31.90
C ASP A 443 17.01 -47.19 -32.22
N SER A 444 17.84 -47.03 -31.19
CA SER A 444 19.27 -47.30 -31.29
C SER A 444 19.78 -48.03 -30.05
N GLN A 445 19.67 -49.35 -30.14
CA GLN A 445 20.62 -50.36 -29.66
C GLN A 445 20.94 -50.40 -28.16
N ILE A 446 20.20 -51.24 -27.44
CA ILE A 446 20.71 -51.95 -26.26
C ILE A 446 21.59 -53.12 -26.75
N GLN A 447 22.91 -53.02 -26.57
CA GLN A 447 23.82 -54.16 -26.68
C GLN A 447 23.60 -55.12 -25.50
N PRO A 448 23.52 -56.45 -25.72
CA PRO A 448 23.49 -57.42 -24.64
C PRO A 448 24.90 -57.66 -24.07
N ALA A 449 25.02 -57.60 -22.75
CA ALA A 449 26.23 -57.96 -22.01
C ALA A 449 26.52 -59.47 -22.18
N ALA A 450 27.71 -59.79 -22.68
CA ALA A 450 28.22 -61.15 -22.77
C ALA A 450 28.69 -61.65 -21.39
N SER A 451 28.33 -62.89 -21.09
CA SER A 451 28.82 -63.71 -19.99
C SER A 451 30.25 -64.21 -20.25
N SER A 452 31.20 -63.83 -19.41
CA SER A 452 32.31 -64.66 -18.87
C SER A 452 33.26 -63.81 -18.04
#